data_AF-A0A9X4YC66-F1
#
_entry.id   AF-A0A9X4YC66-F1
#
_cell.length_a   1.000
_cell.length_b   1.000
_cell.length_c   1.000
_cell.angle_alpha   90.00
_cell.angle_beta   90.00
_cell.angle_gamma   90.00
#
_symmetry.space_group_name_H-M   'P 1'
#
loop_
_entity.id
_entity.type
_entity.pdbx_description
1 polymer ?
#
loop_
_entity_poly.entity_id
_entity_poly.type
_entity_poly.pdbx_seq_one_letter_code
_entity_poly.pdbx_strand_id
1 'polypeptide(L)'
;MQRGLTLIELIVTMALMALILGMAIPVSRSIMASSELTATTNAMVGVLNEARVQGIRRNRTVWISPGVGENGTTAWQNGIHATVGAPEEFLEQTVFLRAVSTIDGRLEVSVDGADATQDAFGFSPEGYLLNADRVDFVLCNSITPSDSRRVRINLGGQIETTTIERGECDGA
;
A
#
# COMPACT_ATOMS: atom_id res chain seq x y z
N MET A 1 4.07 51.25 -33.28
CA MET A 1 4.20 52.12 -32.08
C MET A 1 4.16 51.23 -30.86
N GLN A 2 5.30 50.99 -30.21
CA GLN A 2 5.37 50.25 -28.95
C GLN A 2 4.84 51.14 -27.83
N ARG A 3 3.67 50.78 -27.27
CA ARG A 3 3.19 51.38 -26.03
C ARG A 3 4.03 50.81 -24.88
N GLY A 4 4.90 51.64 -24.32
CA GLY A 4 5.66 51.32 -23.11
C GLY A 4 4.78 51.45 -21.87
N LEU A 5 5.01 50.61 -20.87
CA LEU A 5 4.37 50.72 -19.56
C LEU A 5 4.73 52.05 -18.90
N THR A 6 3.76 52.63 -18.20
CA THR A 6 4.02 53.80 -17.35
C THR A 6 4.67 53.36 -16.03
N LEU A 7 5.46 54.25 -15.41
CA LEU A 7 6.14 53.95 -14.14
C LEU A 7 5.16 53.53 -13.04
N ILE A 8 3.99 54.17 -12.99
CA ILE A 8 2.94 53.84 -12.01
C ILE A 8 2.36 52.44 -12.24
N GLU A 9 2.21 52.02 -13.48
CA GLU A 9 1.67 50.71 -13.85
C GLU A 9 2.62 49.57 -13.46
N LEU A 10 3.95 49.80 -13.58
CA LEU A 10 4.95 48.86 -13.11
C LEU A 10 4.89 48.69 -11.58
N ILE A 11 4.73 49.77 -10.83
CA ILE A 11 4.64 49.72 -9.36
C ILE A 11 3.37 49.00 -8.91
N VAL A 12 2.23 49.28 -9.54
CA VAL A 12 0.95 48.64 -9.19
C VAL A 12 0.97 47.15 -9.53
N THR A 13 1.51 46.77 -10.68
CA THR A 13 1.63 45.34 -11.07
C THR A 13 2.56 44.56 -10.13
N MET A 14 3.69 45.15 -9.72
CA MET A 14 4.58 44.55 -8.72
C MET A 14 3.90 44.44 -7.34
N ALA A 15 3.16 45.47 -6.91
CA ALA A 15 2.42 45.44 -5.66
C ALA A 15 1.35 44.33 -5.65
N LEU A 16 0.62 44.15 -6.77
CA LEU A 16 -0.36 43.08 -6.92
C LEU A 16 0.30 41.69 -7.00
N MET A 17 1.43 41.55 -7.70
CA MET A 17 2.19 40.28 -7.72
C MET A 17 2.65 39.87 -6.32
N ALA A 18 3.13 40.81 -5.50
CA ALA A 18 3.56 40.52 -4.13
C ALA A 18 2.41 39.99 -3.27
N LEU A 19 1.19 40.52 -3.45
CA LEU A 19 -0.01 40.05 -2.74
C LEU A 19 -0.41 38.62 -3.17
N ILE A 20 -0.35 38.33 -4.47
CA ILE A 20 -0.69 37.00 -5.01
C ILE A 20 0.34 35.95 -4.56
N LEU A 21 1.63 36.27 -4.62
CA LEU A 21 2.70 35.38 -4.18
C LEU A 21 2.68 35.14 -2.66
N GLY A 22 2.21 36.12 -1.87
CA GLY A 22 2.04 35.97 -0.43
C GLY A 22 0.93 34.98 -0.01
N MET A 23 0.00 34.64 -0.91
CA MET A 23 -1.11 33.73 -0.63
C MET A 23 -1.03 32.39 -1.38
N ALA A 24 -0.08 32.23 -2.29
CA ALA A 24 0.01 31.06 -3.16
C ALA A 24 0.93 29.99 -2.57
N ILE A 25 0.38 29.07 -1.78
CA ILE A 25 0.70 27.62 -1.73
C ILE A 25 -0.47 26.93 -0.99
N PRO A 26 -1.44 26.33 -1.71
CA PRO A 26 -2.45 25.49 -1.11
C PRO A 26 -2.04 24.00 -1.15
N VAL A 27 -2.30 23.35 -0.02
CA VAL A 27 -2.01 21.97 0.42
C VAL A 27 -1.95 20.92 -0.71
N SER A 28 -0.73 20.49 -1.08
CA SER A 28 -0.50 19.28 -1.89
C SER A 28 -0.48 17.98 -1.06
N ARG A 29 -0.53 18.08 0.27
CA ARG A 29 -0.33 16.93 1.18
C ARG A 29 -1.40 15.85 1.05
N SER A 30 -2.66 16.22 0.84
CA SER A 30 -3.75 15.25 0.65
C SER A 30 -3.60 14.48 -0.65
N ILE A 31 -3.32 15.17 -1.76
CA ILE A 31 -3.11 14.56 -3.08
C ILE A 31 -1.92 13.59 -3.04
N MET A 32 -0.81 14.00 -2.41
CA MET A 32 0.37 13.14 -2.27
C MET A 32 0.07 11.91 -1.42
N ALA A 33 -0.60 12.07 -0.27
CA ALA A 33 -0.97 10.96 0.61
C ALA A 33 -1.91 9.94 -0.08
N SER A 34 -2.90 10.40 -0.84
CA SER A 34 -3.81 9.55 -1.62
C SER A 34 -3.08 8.82 -2.76
N SER A 35 -2.18 9.51 -3.47
CA SER A 35 -1.38 8.92 -4.54
C SER A 35 -0.46 7.82 -4.01
N GLU A 36 0.17 8.05 -2.85
CA GLU A 36 1.04 7.08 -2.20
C GLU A 36 0.25 5.85 -1.75
N LEU A 37 -0.90 6.04 -1.10
CA LEU A 37 -1.76 4.94 -0.70
C LEU A 37 -2.21 4.09 -1.91
N THR A 38 -2.60 4.75 -3.01
CA THR A 38 -3.01 4.08 -4.24
C THR A 38 -1.86 3.26 -4.83
N ALA A 39 -0.66 3.85 -4.92
CA ALA A 39 0.52 3.16 -5.45
C ALA A 39 0.88 1.93 -4.59
N THR A 40 0.85 2.09 -3.28
CA THR A 40 1.07 1.03 -2.29
C THR A 40 0.05 -0.11 -2.43
N THR A 41 -1.25 0.23 -2.48
CA THR A 41 -2.33 -0.75 -2.60
C THR A 41 -2.20 -1.54 -3.90
N ASN A 42 -1.92 -0.86 -5.02
CA ASN A 42 -1.74 -1.50 -6.32
C ASN A 42 -0.50 -2.39 -6.36
N ALA A 43 0.61 -1.96 -5.75
CA ALA A 43 1.81 -2.78 -5.64
C ALA A 43 1.50 -4.08 -4.89
N MET A 44 0.84 -3.98 -3.72
CA MET A 44 0.45 -5.13 -2.91
C MET A 44 -0.45 -6.10 -3.67
N VAL A 45 -1.50 -5.60 -4.32
CA VAL A 45 -2.40 -6.42 -5.15
C VAL A 45 -1.64 -7.09 -6.29
N GLY A 46 -0.68 -6.41 -6.90
CA GLY A 46 0.23 -6.97 -7.90
C GLY A 46 0.98 -8.18 -7.36
N VAL A 47 1.62 -8.04 -6.19
CA VAL A 47 2.35 -9.12 -5.53
C VAL A 47 1.49 -10.34 -5.28
N LEU A 48 0.32 -10.13 -4.67
CA LEU A 48 -0.58 -11.22 -4.29
C LEU A 48 -1.09 -11.97 -5.53
N ASN A 49 -1.43 -11.25 -6.60
CA ASN A 49 -1.83 -11.86 -7.86
C ASN A 49 -0.69 -12.62 -8.51
N GLU A 50 0.52 -12.05 -8.53
CA GLU A 50 1.70 -12.73 -9.05
C GLU A 50 1.97 -14.03 -8.28
N ALA A 51 1.96 -14.00 -6.95
CA ALA A 51 2.14 -15.18 -6.12
C ALA A 51 1.12 -16.29 -6.44
N ARG A 52 -0.17 -15.92 -6.51
CA ARG A 52 -1.25 -16.86 -6.89
C ARG A 52 -1.03 -17.46 -8.28
N VAL A 53 -0.73 -16.62 -9.27
CA VAL A 53 -0.51 -17.06 -10.66
C VAL A 53 0.77 -17.89 -10.78
N GLN A 54 1.83 -17.55 -10.06
CA GLN A 54 3.07 -18.34 -10.05
C GLN A 54 2.83 -19.73 -9.44
N GLY A 55 2.03 -19.82 -8.38
CA GLY A 55 1.66 -21.12 -7.79
C GLY A 55 0.90 -22.01 -8.77
N ILE A 56 -0.07 -21.43 -9.48
CA ILE A 56 -0.82 -22.12 -10.53
C ILE A 56 0.09 -22.54 -11.69
N ARG A 57 0.91 -21.62 -12.22
CA ARG A 57 1.77 -21.88 -13.37
C ARG A 57 2.84 -22.94 -13.09
N ARG A 58 3.37 -22.95 -11.88
CA ARG A 58 4.43 -23.88 -11.47
C ARG A 58 3.89 -25.17 -10.88
N ASN A 59 2.57 -25.27 -10.66
CA ASN A 59 1.93 -26.34 -9.94
C ASN A 59 2.58 -26.57 -8.55
N ARG A 60 2.82 -25.48 -7.82
CA ARG A 60 3.49 -25.46 -6.51
C ARG A 60 2.79 -24.48 -5.59
N THR A 61 2.80 -24.77 -4.30
CA THR A 61 2.34 -23.81 -3.29
C THR A 61 3.27 -22.61 -3.23
N VAL A 62 2.67 -21.41 -3.10
CA VAL A 62 3.40 -20.16 -2.85
C VAL A 62 2.97 -19.60 -1.51
N TRP A 63 3.92 -19.41 -0.61
CA TRP A 63 3.70 -18.82 0.71
C TRP A 63 3.95 -17.33 0.69
N ILE A 64 3.11 -16.59 1.40
CA ILE A 64 3.22 -15.18 1.68
C ILE A 64 3.58 -15.01 3.16
N SER A 65 4.69 -14.35 3.44
CA SER A 65 5.19 -14.11 4.78
C SER A 65 5.43 -12.61 5.04
N PRO A 66 5.41 -12.17 6.31
CA PRO A 66 5.74 -10.80 6.66
C PRO A 66 7.18 -10.43 6.31
N GLY A 67 7.39 -9.17 5.93
CA GLY A 67 8.69 -8.59 5.65
C GLY A 67 9.55 -8.41 6.91
N VAL A 68 10.85 -8.21 6.71
CA VAL A 68 11.82 -7.95 7.79
C VAL A 68 12.20 -6.47 7.75
N GLY A 69 11.97 -5.77 8.86
CA GLY A 69 12.31 -4.36 9.00
C GLY A 69 13.81 -4.13 9.29
N GLU A 70 14.23 -2.86 9.29
CA GLU A 70 15.65 -2.48 9.49
C GLU A 70 16.21 -2.97 10.85
N ASN A 71 15.35 -3.04 11.87
CA ASN A 71 15.71 -3.52 13.20
C ASN A 71 15.70 -5.06 13.32
N GLY A 72 15.52 -5.78 12.21
CA GLY A 72 15.40 -7.24 12.18
C GLY A 72 14.05 -7.77 12.68
N THR A 73 13.07 -6.88 12.91
CA THR A 73 11.72 -7.28 13.31
C THR A 73 10.92 -7.77 12.12
N THR A 74 10.32 -8.95 12.24
CA THR A 74 9.41 -9.48 11.21
C THR A 74 8.00 -8.97 11.49
N ALA A 75 7.41 -8.26 10.53
CA ALA A 75 6.07 -7.69 10.68
C ALA A 75 5.44 -7.41 9.31
N TRP A 76 4.12 -7.52 9.19
CA TRP A 76 3.43 -7.20 7.94
C TRP A 76 3.54 -5.72 7.56
N GLN A 77 3.76 -4.85 8.54
CA GLN A 77 4.05 -3.43 8.37
C GLN A 77 5.35 -3.19 7.59
N ASN A 78 6.28 -4.15 7.64
CA ASN A 78 7.55 -4.09 6.94
C ASN A 78 7.47 -4.63 5.49
N GLY A 79 6.29 -5.11 5.07
CA GLY A 79 6.04 -5.61 3.72
C GLY A 79 5.61 -7.07 3.70
N ILE A 80 5.57 -7.63 2.49
CA ILE A 80 5.19 -9.03 2.22
C ILE A 80 6.24 -9.67 1.31
N HIS A 81 6.56 -10.94 1.57
CA HIS A 81 7.46 -11.74 0.76
C HIS A 81 6.72 -12.94 0.19
N ALA A 82 7.01 -13.32 -1.05
CA ALA A 82 6.42 -14.49 -1.70
C ALA A 82 7.50 -15.56 -1.99
N THR A 83 7.28 -16.78 -1.50
CA THR A 83 8.22 -17.90 -1.62
C THR A 83 7.51 -19.12 -2.19
N VAL A 84 8.09 -19.74 -3.23
CA VAL A 84 7.59 -21.01 -3.80
C VAL A 84 8.12 -22.17 -2.97
N GLY A 85 7.28 -23.14 -2.60
CA GLY A 85 7.74 -24.36 -1.93
C GLY A 85 7.48 -24.34 -0.42
N ALA A 86 8.50 -24.60 0.40
CA ALA A 86 8.37 -24.50 1.86
C ALA A 86 8.63 -23.05 2.32
N PRO A 87 7.95 -22.55 3.37
CA PRO A 87 8.19 -21.21 3.87
C PRO A 87 9.63 -20.99 4.35
N GLU A 88 10.38 -22.06 4.61
CA GLU A 88 11.78 -22.07 5.06
C GLU A 88 12.80 -21.95 3.90
N GLU A 89 12.39 -22.17 2.65
CA GLU A 89 13.24 -22.06 1.45
C GLU A 89 13.36 -20.59 0.98
N PHE A 90 13.72 -19.69 1.91
CA PHE A 90 13.88 -18.25 1.65
C PHE A 90 14.94 -17.91 0.57
N LEU A 91 15.81 -18.86 0.21
CA LEU A 91 17.14 -18.53 -0.31
C LEU A 91 17.37 -18.62 -1.82
N GLU A 92 16.49 -19.18 -2.65
CA GLU A 92 16.88 -19.35 -4.08
C GLU A 92 15.93 -18.85 -5.17
N GLN A 93 14.67 -18.49 -4.90
CA GLN A 93 13.78 -17.87 -5.91
C GLN A 93 12.80 -16.88 -5.30
N THR A 94 13.25 -16.13 -4.30
CA THR A 94 12.46 -15.07 -3.67
C THR A 94 12.21 -13.98 -4.69
N VAL A 95 10.95 -13.86 -5.15
CA VAL A 95 10.51 -12.64 -5.82
C VAL A 95 10.49 -11.59 -4.70
N PHE A 96 11.59 -10.84 -4.59
CA PHE A 96 11.67 -9.68 -3.71
C PHE A 96 10.73 -8.63 -4.28
N LEU A 97 9.46 -8.75 -3.92
CA LEU A 97 8.48 -7.76 -4.27
C LEU A 97 8.65 -6.66 -3.23
N ARG A 98 9.34 -5.61 -3.69
CA ARG A 98 9.45 -4.28 -3.11
C ARG A 98 8.65 -4.15 -1.82
N ALA A 99 9.37 -3.98 -0.70
CA ALA A 99 8.73 -3.52 0.52
C ALA A 99 7.92 -2.25 0.19
N VAL A 100 6.62 -2.32 0.44
CA VAL A 100 5.86 -1.10 0.67
C VAL A 100 6.40 -0.57 2.00
N SER A 101 7.25 0.44 1.95
CA SER A 101 7.58 1.21 3.13
C SER A 101 6.30 1.90 3.59
N THR A 102 5.70 1.40 4.67
CA THR A 102 4.56 2.09 5.26
C THR A 102 5.07 3.31 6.04
N ILE A 103 4.41 4.45 5.81
CA ILE A 103 4.52 5.60 6.71
C ILE A 103 3.91 5.14 8.03
N ASP A 104 4.76 5.08 9.05
CA ASP A 104 4.52 4.80 10.46
C ASP A 104 3.03 4.76 10.90
N GLY A 105 2.58 3.58 11.37
CA GLY A 105 1.28 3.38 12.03
C GLY A 105 0.03 3.31 11.13
N ARG A 106 0.19 3.21 9.80
CA ARG A 106 -0.94 3.29 8.85
C ARG A 106 -1.37 1.98 8.19
N LEU A 107 -0.67 0.88 8.44
CA LEU A 107 -1.04 -0.45 7.93
C LEU A 107 -1.40 -1.36 9.11
N GLU A 108 -2.63 -1.85 9.07
CA GLU A 108 -3.16 -2.88 9.95
C GLU A 108 -3.40 -4.15 9.15
N VAL A 109 -3.13 -5.30 9.76
CA VAL A 109 -3.33 -6.60 9.13
C VAL A 109 -4.18 -7.45 10.04
N SER A 110 -5.28 -7.96 9.49
CA SER A 110 -6.20 -8.87 10.16
C SER A 110 -6.24 -10.18 9.39
N VAL A 111 -6.04 -11.29 10.09
CA VAL A 111 -6.17 -12.63 9.55
C VAL A 111 -7.34 -13.30 10.27
N ASP A 112 -8.25 -13.91 9.52
CA ASP A 112 -9.37 -14.66 10.08
C ASP A 112 -8.95 -16.12 10.29
N GLY A 113 -8.96 -16.58 11.54
CA GLY A 113 -8.64 -17.96 11.91
C GLY A 113 -7.16 -18.29 12.16
N ALA A 114 -6.24 -17.31 12.16
CA ALA A 114 -4.82 -17.49 12.50
C ALA A 114 -4.22 -16.24 13.18
N ASP A 115 -3.10 -16.40 13.90
CA ASP A 115 -2.44 -15.29 14.60
C ASP A 115 -1.77 -14.33 13.62
N ALA A 116 -2.20 -13.06 13.64
CA ALA A 116 -1.81 -12.02 12.68
C ALA A 116 -0.31 -11.67 12.68
N THR A 117 0.50 -12.18 13.61
CA THR A 117 1.89 -11.74 13.79
C THR A 117 2.95 -12.79 13.44
N GLN A 118 2.58 -14.05 13.19
CA GLN A 118 3.58 -15.12 12.97
C GLN A 118 3.26 -16.14 11.88
N ASP A 119 2.02 -16.21 11.38
CA ASP A 119 1.65 -17.23 10.41
C ASP A 119 1.73 -16.74 8.96
N ALA A 120 2.52 -17.42 8.14
CA ALA A 120 2.47 -17.29 6.69
C ALA A 120 1.18 -17.93 6.16
N PHE A 121 0.47 -17.22 5.28
CA PHE A 121 -0.60 -17.81 4.47
C PHE A 121 -0.06 -18.17 3.09
N GLY A 122 -0.81 -18.92 2.29
CA GLY A 122 -0.33 -19.31 0.97
C GLY A 122 -1.42 -19.44 -0.08
N PHE A 123 -0.98 -19.65 -1.31
CA PHE A 123 -1.82 -20.07 -2.42
C PHE A 123 -1.47 -21.49 -2.82
N SER A 124 -2.48 -22.36 -2.89
CA SER A 124 -2.34 -23.70 -3.42
C SER A 124 -2.02 -23.69 -4.93
N PRO A 125 -1.58 -24.81 -5.51
CA PRO A 125 -1.42 -24.95 -6.97
C PRO A 125 -2.72 -24.68 -7.76
N GLU A 126 -3.89 -24.82 -7.14
CA GLU A 126 -5.19 -24.51 -7.72
C GLU A 126 -5.59 -23.04 -7.53
N GLY A 127 -4.80 -22.28 -6.77
CA GLY A 127 -5.01 -20.86 -6.50
C GLY A 127 -5.94 -20.56 -5.32
N TYR A 128 -6.22 -21.54 -4.46
CA TYR A 128 -6.98 -21.36 -3.22
C TYR A 128 -6.10 -20.84 -2.09
N LEU A 129 -6.70 -20.12 -1.15
CA LEU A 129 -6.01 -19.65 0.05
C LEU A 129 -5.71 -20.83 0.99
N LEU A 130 -4.54 -20.80 1.63
CA LEU A 130 -4.07 -21.77 2.61
C LEU A 130 -3.73 -21.07 3.92
N ASN A 131 -3.92 -21.78 5.04
CA ASN A 131 -3.65 -21.31 6.41
C ASN A 131 -4.42 -20.04 6.83
N ALA A 132 -5.53 -19.74 6.15
CA ALA A 132 -6.49 -18.71 6.55
C ALA A 132 -7.81 -18.95 5.78
N ASP A 133 -8.94 -18.62 6.41
CA ASP A 133 -10.23 -18.57 5.69
C ASP A 133 -10.40 -17.25 4.93
N ARG A 134 -9.76 -16.20 5.46
CA ARG A 134 -9.72 -14.86 4.90
C ARG A 134 -8.52 -14.08 5.42
N VAL A 135 -7.93 -13.27 4.56
CA VAL A 135 -6.88 -12.30 4.92
C VAL A 135 -7.33 -10.90 4.53
N ASP A 136 -7.26 -9.95 5.46
CA ASP A 136 -7.56 -8.54 5.23
C ASP A 136 -6.34 -7.69 5.55
N PHE A 137 -5.83 -6.98 4.53
CA PHE A 137 -4.85 -5.90 4.71
C PHE A 137 -5.59 -4.57 4.71
N VAL A 138 -5.49 -3.83 5.81
CA VAL A 138 -6.19 -2.58 6.05
C VAL A 138 -5.18 -1.43 6.03
N LEU A 139 -5.21 -0.63 4.97
CA LEU A 139 -4.33 0.51 4.75
C LEU A 139 -5.07 1.80 5.09
N CYS A 140 -4.73 2.36 6.24
CA CYS A 140 -5.38 3.51 6.83
C CYS A 140 -4.70 4.81 6.40
N ASN A 141 -5.52 5.79 6.01
CA ASN A 141 -5.02 7.10 5.64
C ASN A 141 -5.27 8.12 6.75
N SER A 142 -4.25 8.42 7.56
CA SER A 142 -4.38 9.39 8.65
C SER A 142 -4.63 10.83 8.20
N ILE A 143 -4.32 11.18 6.94
CA ILE A 143 -4.48 12.54 6.38
C ILE A 143 -5.85 12.70 5.72
N THR A 144 -6.31 11.68 4.98
CA THR A 144 -7.63 11.62 4.34
C THR A 144 -8.31 10.30 4.70
N PRO A 145 -8.91 10.17 5.91
CA PRO A 145 -9.40 8.89 6.42
C PRO A 145 -10.50 8.22 5.59
N SER A 146 -11.26 9.01 4.83
CA SER A 146 -12.27 8.54 3.86
C SER A 146 -11.66 7.86 2.63
N ASP A 147 -10.35 7.98 2.44
CA ASP A 147 -9.56 7.33 1.40
C ASP A 147 -8.63 6.33 2.06
N SER A 148 -9.20 5.40 2.84
CA SER A 148 -8.52 4.22 3.38
C SER A 148 -8.92 2.99 2.54
N ARG A 149 -8.09 1.96 2.50
CA ARG A 149 -8.28 0.80 1.61
C ARG A 149 -8.19 -0.51 2.37
N ARG A 150 -9.05 -1.46 2.02
CA ARG A 150 -8.93 -2.86 2.43
C ARG A 150 -8.65 -3.72 1.21
N VAL A 151 -7.59 -4.51 1.28
CA VAL A 151 -7.29 -5.59 0.33
C VAL A 151 -7.66 -6.91 1.00
N ARG A 152 -8.70 -7.56 0.49
CA ARG A 152 -9.24 -8.82 1.00
C ARG A 152 -8.86 -9.99 0.11
N ILE A 153 -8.50 -11.11 0.72
CA ILE A 153 -8.31 -12.40 0.07
C ILE A 153 -9.30 -13.39 0.68
N ASN A 154 -10.16 -13.99 -0.14
CA ASN A 154 -11.09 -15.03 0.33
C ASN A 154 -10.48 -16.44 0.20
N LEU A 155 -11.16 -17.45 0.75
CA LEU A 155 -10.76 -18.85 0.62
C LEU A 155 -10.55 -19.31 -0.85
N GLY A 156 -11.30 -18.71 -1.79
CA GLY A 156 -11.15 -18.91 -3.24
C GLY A 156 -9.86 -18.34 -3.84
N GLY A 157 -9.06 -17.61 -3.06
CA GLY A 157 -7.88 -16.87 -3.49
C GLY A 157 -8.18 -15.63 -4.34
N GLN A 158 -9.44 -15.19 -4.39
CA GLN A 158 -9.80 -13.95 -5.07
C GLN A 158 -9.34 -12.75 -4.23
N ILE A 159 -8.66 -11.81 -4.90
CA ILE A 159 -8.13 -10.59 -4.29
C ILE A 159 -9.04 -9.42 -4.68
N GLU A 160 -9.62 -8.76 -3.68
CA GLU A 160 -10.52 -7.63 -3.86
C GLU A 160 -10.01 -6.40 -3.11
N THR A 161 -10.15 -5.22 -3.72
CA THR A 161 -9.82 -3.95 -3.08
C THR A 161 -11.09 -3.13 -2.87
N THR A 162 -11.29 -2.64 -1.66
CA THR A 162 -12.44 -1.81 -1.28
C THR A 162 -11.97 -0.53 -0.59
N THR A 163 -12.68 0.58 -0.79
CA THR A 163 -12.52 1.76 0.07
C THR A 163 -13.23 1.51 1.38
N ILE A 164 -12.62 1.91 2.49
CA ILE A 164 -13.19 1.77 3.83
C ILE A 164 -13.19 3.12 4.55
N GLU A 165 -14.07 3.26 5.54
CA GLU A 165 -14.14 4.45 6.39
C GLU A 165 -13.17 4.33 7.58
N ARG A 166 -12.90 5.47 8.24
CA ARG A 166 -11.98 5.54 9.39
C ARG A 166 -12.35 4.58 10.53
N GLY A 167 -13.64 4.36 10.78
CA GLY A 167 -14.09 3.47 11.87
C GLY A 167 -13.71 2.01 11.65
N GLU A 168 -13.33 1.63 10.43
CA GLU A 168 -12.82 0.29 10.11
C GLU A 168 -11.30 0.16 10.27
N CYS A 169 -10.62 1.25 10.64
CA CYS A 169 -9.21 1.30 11.06
C CYS A 169 -9.04 1.24 12.58
N ASP A 170 -10.12 1.02 13.34
CA ASP A 170 -10.09 0.96 14.82
C ASP A 170 -10.28 -0.50 15.29
N GLY A 171 -9.53 -1.44 14.69
CA GLY A 171 -9.76 -2.88 14.86
C GLY A 171 -8.52 -3.78 14.83
N ALA A 172 -7.33 -3.21 15.07
CA ALA A 172 -6.12 -3.96 15.43
C ALA A 172 -5.92 -4.01 16.95
#